data_AF-A0A0R3QE23-F1
#
_entry.id   AF-A0A0R3QE23-F1
#
_cell.length_a   1.000
_cell.length_b   1.000
_cell.length_c   1.000
_cell.angle_alpha   90.00
_cell.angle_beta   90.00
_cell.angle_gamma   90.00
#
_symmetry.space_group_name_H-M   'P 1'
#
loop_
_entity.id
_entity.type
_entity.pdbx_description
1 polymer ?
#
loop_
_entity_poly.entity_id
_entity_poly.type
_entity_poly.pdbx_seq_one_letter_code
_entity_poly.pdbx_strand_id
1 'polypeptide(L)'
;LQAPFKEPSFEYSEDPIDRCLNYLPSQNKESDPRLMMTIFDQNSFEEIKSGWGKTVITGRARLGGISVGVIAVETRSVFVEIPADPAAPDSQAKCIQQAGQVWYPDSAYKTAEAIEDFNKESLPLFILANWRGFSGGQKDMFEMVLKFGAYIVDQLCKYLNPVIVYIPPYGELRGGAWAVIDPTINPVCMQMFADPRSRGGVLEPEGTVQVKMRKDLVPLMRRLDKEMIRLGILEKEGNDV
;
A
#
# COMPACT_ATOMS: atom_id res chain seq x y z
N LEU A 1 2.72 -28.92 -14.90
CA LEU A 1 2.72 -27.52 -15.38
C LEU A 1 4.07 -26.96 -14.99
N GLN A 2 4.99 -26.86 -15.94
CA GLN A 2 6.33 -26.32 -15.70
C GLN A 2 6.19 -24.80 -15.68
N ALA A 3 6.69 -24.15 -14.63
CA ALA A 3 6.66 -22.69 -14.53
C ALA A 3 7.39 -22.06 -15.74
N PRO A 4 6.85 -20.99 -16.35
CA PRO A 4 7.41 -20.41 -17.59
C PRO A 4 8.71 -19.61 -17.38
N PHE A 5 9.21 -19.52 -16.15
CA PHE A 5 10.40 -18.75 -15.78
C PHE A 5 11.57 -19.67 -15.39
N LYS A 6 12.79 -19.17 -15.57
CA LYS A 6 14.02 -19.90 -15.23
C LYS A 6 14.08 -20.11 -13.71
N GLU A 7 14.22 -21.36 -13.27
CA GLU A 7 14.43 -21.65 -11.85
C GLU A 7 15.75 -21.01 -11.38
N PRO A 8 15.73 -20.17 -10.33
CA PRO A 8 16.95 -19.55 -9.81
C PRO A 8 17.87 -20.61 -9.20
N SER A 9 19.18 -20.47 -9.43
CA SER A 9 20.19 -21.29 -8.76
C SER A 9 20.34 -20.85 -7.31
N PHE A 10 20.12 -21.78 -6.37
CA PHE A 10 20.30 -21.54 -4.94
C PHE A 10 21.79 -21.56 -4.58
N GLU A 11 22.42 -20.39 -4.47
CA GLU A 11 23.62 -20.27 -3.65
C GLU A 11 23.17 -20.10 -2.19
N TYR A 12 23.68 -20.96 -1.31
CA TYR A 12 23.35 -20.91 0.12
C TYR A 12 23.69 -19.53 0.69
N SER A 13 22.67 -18.83 1.19
CA SER A 13 22.85 -17.61 1.97
C SER A 13 23.35 -17.96 3.38
N GLU A 14 24.16 -17.07 3.96
CA GLU A 14 24.55 -17.16 5.37
C GLU A 14 23.33 -16.98 6.31
N ASP A 15 22.25 -16.35 5.82
CA ASP A 15 21.01 -16.15 6.55
C ASP A 15 20.01 -17.29 6.27
N PRO A 16 19.67 -18.13 7.26
CA PRO A 16 18.79 -19.27 7.06
C PRO A 16 17.34 -18.85 6.84
N ILE A 17 16.67 -19.49 5.88
CA ILE A 17 15.26 -19.23 5.54
C ILE A 17 14.28 -19.55 6.69
N ASP A 18 14.63 -20.50 7.57
CA ASP A 18 13.78 -21.00 8.65
C ASP A 18 13.85 -20.15 9.93
N ARG A 19 14.46 -18.96 9.87
CA ARG A 19 14.56 -18.09 11.04
C ARG A 19 13.25 -17.39 11.38
N CYS A 20 13.08 -17.06 12.66
CA CYS A 20 12.01 -16.17 13.07
C CYS A 20 12.29 -14.73 12.61
N LEU A 21 11.22 -13.98 12.31
CA LEU A 21 11.31 -12.55 12.04
C LEU A 21 11.46 -11.80 13.36
N ASN A 22 12.53 -10.99 13.47
CA ASN A 22 12.83 -10.22 14.67
C ASN A 22 11.94 -8.99 14.84
N TYR A 23 11.33 -8.52 13.75
CA TYR A 23 10.52 -7.31 13.75
C TYR A 23 9.12 -7.60 13.21
N LEU A 24 8.11 -7.15 13.94
CA LEU A 24 6.72 -7.13 13.51
C LEU A 24 6.24 -5.68 13.49
N PRO A 25 5.59 -5.23 12.40
CA PRO A 25 5.00 -3.90 12.35
C PRO A 25 4.05 -3.66 13.52
N SER A 26 4.09 -2.46 14.10
CA SER A 26 3.17 -2.06 15.15
C SER A 26 1.85 -1.53 14.58
N GLN A 27 0.77 -1.63 15.34
CA GLN A 27 -0.54 -1.11 14.94
C GLN A 27 -0.54 0.43 14.76
N ASN A 28 0.35 1.14 15.46
CA ASN A 28 0.42 2.60 15.45
C ASN A 28 1.00 3.17 14.15
N LYS A 29 1.59 2.35 13.27
CA LYS A 29 2.13 2.74 11.95
C LYS A 29 3.21 3.84 11.98
N GLU A 30 3.77 4.15 13.13
CA GLU A 30 4.83 5.18 13.30
C GLU A 30 6.24 4.66 12.99
N SER A 31 6.39 3.35 12.90
CA SER A 31 7.69 2.71 12.71
C SER A 31 8.14 2.74 11.25
N ASP A 32 9.45 2.87 11.02
CA ASP A 32 10.01 2.86 9.67
C ASP A 32 9.75 1.50 8.97
N PRO A 33 9.09 1.48 7.80
CA PRO A 33 8.80 0.24 7.08
C PRO A 33 10.05 -0.50 6.61
N ARG A 34 11.22 0.15 6.56
CA ARG A 34 12.51 -0.50 6.29
C ARG A 34 12.86 -1.57 7.32
N LEU A 35 12.33 -1.48 8.55
CA LEU A 35 12.49 -2.54 9.56
C LEU A 35 11.82 -3.86 9.15
N MET A 36 10.82 -3.79 8.27
CA MET A 36 10.16 -4.96 7.69
C MET A 36 11.03 -5.66 6.62
N MET A 37 12.12 -5.01 6.16
CA MET A 37 13.09 -5.66 5.26
C MET A 37 13.83 -6.83 5.92
N THR A 38 13.67 -7.02 7.23
CA THR A 38 14.09 -8.23 7.94
C THR A 38 13.40 -9.52 7.46
N ILE A 39 12.36 -9.42 6.63
CA ILE A 39 11.81 -10.56 5.88
C ILE A 39 12.84 -11.11 4.87
N PHE A 40 13.67 -10.23 4.33
CA PHE A 40 14.77 -10.57 3.43
C PHE A 40 16.05 -10.85 4.22
N ASP A 41 17.05 -11.39 3.53
CA ASP A 41 18.36 -11.73 4.07
C ASP A 41 19.01 -10.52 4.74
N GLN A 42 19.68 -10.74 5.87
CA GLN A 42 20.35 -9.69 6.63
C GLN A 42 21.28 -8.84 5.74
N ASN A 43 21.17 -7.51 5.87
CA ASN A 43 21.96 -6.52 5.13
C ASN A 43 21.92 -6.67 3.59
N SER A 44 20.91 -7.34 3.04
CA SER A 44 20.77 -7.52 1.58
C SER A 44 19.97 -6.42 0.89
N PHE A 45 19.19 -5.62 1.63
CA PHE A 45 18.32 -4.61 1.06
C PHE A 45 19.09 -3.36 0.63
N GLU A 46 19.06 -3.08 -0.67
CA GLU A 46 19.64 -1.89 -1.29
C GLU A 46 18.53 -1.00 -1.87
N GLU A 47 18.28 0.14 -1.21
CA GLU A 47 17.24 1.07 -1.63
C GLU A 47 17.63 1.84 -2.89
N ILE A 48 16.72 1.89 -3.88
CA ILE A 48 16.84 2.70 -5.08
C ILE A 48 15.88 3.88 -5.05
N LYS A 49 16.31 5.01 -5.64
CA LYS A 49 15.52 6.24 -5.72
C LYS A 49 14.99 6.73 -4.36
N SER A 50 15.77 6.56 -3.29
CA SER A 50 15.41 7.00 -1.92
C SER A 50 15.13 8.51 -1.82
N GLY A 51 15.67 9.31 -2.74
CA GLY A 51 15.47 10.76 -2.78
C GLY A 51 14.16 11.25 -3.40
N TRP A 52 13.45 10.42 -4.16
CA TRP A 52 12.26 10.82 -4.94
C TRP A 52 11.09 9.86 -4.71
N GLY A 53 9.84 10.35 -4.78
CA GLY A 53 8.63 9.55 -4.51
C GLY A 53 8.70 8.80 -3.18
N LYS A 54 9.10 9.51 -2.12
CA LYS A 54 9.50 8.93 -0.82
C LYS A 54 8.38 8.21 -0.06
N THR A 55 7.12 8.39 -0.46
CA THR A 55 5.99 7.61 0.07
C THR A 55 6.02 6.14 -0.34
N VAL A 56 6.83 5.79 -1.35
CA VAL A 56 7.09 4.43 -1.79
C VAL A 56 8.58 4.14 -1.67
N ILE A 57 8.91 3.00 -1.08
CA ILE A 57 10.26 2.48 -0.92
C ILE A 57 10.46 1.41 -1.98
N THR A 58 11.52 1.53 -2.76
CA THR A 58 11.87 0.59 -3.83
C THR A 58 13.31 0.15 -3.63
N GLY A 59 13.62 -1.11 -3.86
CA GLY A 59 14.99 -1.61 -3.70
C GLY A 59 15.16 -3.03 -4.21
N ARG A 60 16.39 -3.51 -4.15
CA ARG A 60 16.73 -4.92 -4.37
C ARG A 60 17.02 -5.57 -3.03
N ALA A 61 16.72 -6.84 -2.89
CA ALA A 61 17.06 -7.63 -1.70
C ALA A 61 17.42 -9.06 -2.10
N ARG A 62 17.81 -9.88 -1.13
CA ARG A 62 17.93 -11.32 -1.30
C ARG A 62 16.98 -12.06 -0.35
N LEU A 63 16.38 -13.14 -0.80
CA LEU A 63 15.58 -14.03 0.05
C LEU A 63 16.09 -15.46 -0.10
N GLY A 64 16.71 -15.99 0.95
CA GLY A 64 17.38 -17.29 0.89
C GLY A 64 18.44 -17.36 -0.22
N GLY A 65 19.14 -16.26 -0.46
CA GLY A 65 20.14 -16.13 -1.51
C GLY A 65 19.60 -15.72 -2.89
N ILE A 66 18.28 -15.78 -3.13
CA ILE A 66 17.65 -15.39 -4.40
C ILE A 66 17.51 -13.86 -4.47
N SER A 67 18.06 -13.22 -5.50
CA SER A 67 17.88 -11.79 -5.74
C SER A 67 16.44 -11.46 -6.14
N VAL A 68 15.86 -10.45 -5.49
CA VAL A 68 14.46 -10.04 -5.68
C VAL A 68 14.35 -8.51 -5.73
N GLY A 69 13.39 -8.02 -6.50
CA GLY A 69 12.93 -6.63 -6.44
C GLY A 69 11.91 -6.47 -5.31
N VAL A 70 11.97 -5.36 -4.59
CA VAL A 70 11.10 -5.07 -3.44
C VAL A 70 10.47 -3.70 -3.59
N ILE A 71 9.15 -3.63 -3.41
CA ILE A 71 8.38 -2.41 -3.30
C ILE A 71 7.64 -2.44 -1.98
N ALA A 72 7.80 -1.39 -1.17
CA ALA A 72 7.13 -1.22 0.11
C ALA A 72 6.59 0.21 0.25
N VAL A 73 5.75 0.42 1.25
CA VAL A 73 5.03 1.68 1.44
C VAL A 73 5.50 2.36 2.70
N GLU A 74 5.86 3.64 2.60
CA GLU A 74 6.13 4.48 3.76
C GLU A 74 4.81 4.80 4.48
N THR A 75 4.76 4.54 5.79
CA THR A 75 3.56 4.75 6.59
C THR A 75 3.53 6.12 7.24
N ARG A 76 4.71 6.72 7.45
CA ARG A 76 4.85 8.07 8.01
C ARG A 76 4.57 9.12 6.95
N SER A 77 4.17 10.32 7.38
CA SER A 77 4.09 11.46 6.48
C SER A 77 5.49 11.89 6.03
N VAL A 78 5.63 12.16 4.75
CA VAL A 78 6.89 12.60 4.15
C VAL A 78 6.78 14.04 3.67
N PHE A 79 7.89 14.78 3.79
CA PHE A 79 8.00 16.13 3.27
C PHE A 79 8.76 16.12 1.95
N VAL A 80 8.14 16.71 0.93
CA VAL A 80 8.73 16.92 -0.39
C VAL A 80 9.04 18.40 -0.54
N GLU A 81 10.32 18.72 -0.68
CA GLU A 81 10.80 20.07 -0.93
C GLU A 81 10.91 20.29 -2.44
N ILE A 82 10.10 21.20 -2.96
CA ILE A 82 10.18 21.68 -4.34
C ILE A 82 11.06 22.93 -4.32
N PRO A 83 12.23 22.92 -4.96
CA PRO A 83 13.10 24.09 -5.00
C PRO A 83 12.44 25.23 -5.78
N ALA A 84 12.80 26.46 -5.44
CA ALA A 84 12.43 27.62 -6.24
C ALA A 84 13.09 27.52 -7.62
N ASP A 85 12.37 27.95 -8.66
CA ASP A 85 12.92 28.10 -10.00
C ASP A 85 13.66 29.44 -10.10
N PRO A 86 15.00 29.46 -10.27
CA PRO A 86 15.75 30.71 -10.38
C PRO A 86 15.37 31.54 -11.61
N ALA A 87 14.76 30.94 -12.64
CA ALA A 87 14.33 31.64 -13.84
C ALA A 87 13.01 32.41 -13.67
N ALA A 88 12.24 32.09 -12.63
CA ALA A 88 10.95 32.72 -12.34
C ALA A 88 11.07 33.55 -11.04
N PRO A 89 11.06 34.90 -11.12
CA PRO A 89 11.25 35.77 -9.95
C PRO A 89 10.26 35.55 -8.81
N ASP A 90 9.04 35.11 -9.14
CA ASP A 90 7.95 34.88 -8.20
C ASP A 90 8.00 33.48 -7.56
N SER A 91 8.93 32.62 -8.02
CA SER A 91 9.04 31.24 -7.57
C SER A 91 9.66 31.16 -6.18
N GLN A 92 9.04 30.35 -5.33
CA GLN A 92 9.47 30.14 -3.96
C GLN A 92 9.60 28.64 -3.69
N ALA A 93 10.54 28.29 -2.82
CA ALA A 93 10.67 26.92 -2.36
C ALA A 93 9.42 26.53 -1.58
N LYS A 94 8.84 25.38 -1.89
CA LYS A 94 7.62 24.87 -1.27
C LYS A 94 7.92 23.55 -0.60
N CYS A 95 7.48 23.41 0.65
CA CYS A 95 7.50 22.13 1.36
C CYS A 95 6.08 21.57 1.38
N ILE A 96 5.87 20.44 0.72
CA ILE A 96 4.58 19.77 0.63
C ILE A 96 4.61 18.54 1.51
N GLN A 97 3.65 18.44 2.41
CA GLN A 97 3.44 17.24 3.20
C GLN A 97 2.61 16.23 2.40
N GLN A 98 3.18 15.05 2.19
CA GLN A 98 2.50 13.88 1.62
C GLN A 98 2.20 12.90 2.75
N ALA A 99 0.96 12.42 2.83
CA ALA A 99 0.59 11.41 3.81
C ALA A 99 1.17 10.05 3.42
N GLY A 100 1.58 9.26 4.41
CA GLY A 100 1.96 7.86 4.18
C GLY A 100 0.77 7.04 3.66
N GLN A 101 1.06 5.87 3.09
CA GLN A 101 0.05 4.94 2.56
C GLN A 101 -0.79 5.47 1.38
N VAL A 102 -0.37 6.55 0.73
CA VAL A 102 -1.10 7.16 -0.40
C VAL A 102 -0.20 7.23 -1.64
N TRP A 103 -0.75 6.85 -2.79
CA TRP A 103 -0.09 7.09 -4.08
C TRP A 103 -0.36 8.51 -4.58
N TYR A 104 0.70 9.28 -4.66
CA TYR A 104 0.82 10.56 -5.36
C TYR A 104 1.40 10.37 -6.78
N PRO A 105 1.30 11.35 -7.69
CA PRO A 105 1.81 11.24 -9.06
C PRO A 105 3.27 10.76 -9.15
N ASP A 106 4.15 11.32 -8.31
CA ASP A 106 5.57 10.94 -8.22
C ASP A 106 5.75 9.49 -7.76
N SER A 107 5.08 9.09 -6.67
CA SER A 107 5.19 7.76 -6.11
C SER A 107 4.56 6.66 -6.99
N ALA A 108 3.48 6.98 -7.71
CA ALA A 108 2.85 6.09 -8.68
C ALA A 108 3.79 5.89 -9.88
N TYR A 109 4.39 6.97 -10.40
CA TYR A 109 5.37 6.89 -11.47
C TYR A 109 6.61 6.08 -11.04
N LYS A 110 7.11 6.32 -9.82
CA LYS A 110 8.21 5.56 -9.22
C LYS A 110 7.91 4.06 -9.15
N THR A 111 6.70 3.71 -8.75
CA THR A 111 6.25 2.32 -8.64
C THR A 111 6.27 1.64 -10.01
N ALA A 112 5.67 2.30 -11.02
CA ALA A 112 5.63 1.76 -12.38
C ALA A 112 7.04 1.57 -12.97
N GLU A 113 7.91 2.56 -12.81
CA GLU A 113 9.28 2.50 -13.31
C GLU A 113 10.10 1.41 -12.60
N ALA A 114 9.95 1.26 -11.29
CA ALA A 114 10.61 0.18 -10.55
C ALA A 114 10.16 -1.21 -11.02
N ILE A 115 8.86 -1.39 -11.31
CA ILE A 115 8.36 -2.65 -11.88
C ILE A 115 9.00 -2.91 -13.25
N GLU A 116 9.08 -1.88 -14.11
CA GLU A 116 9.71 -2.00 -15.42
C GLU A 116 11.19 -2.40 -15.31
N ASP A 117 11.94 -1.75 -14.42
CA ASP A 117 13.35 -2.01 -14.19
C ASP A 117 13.58 -3.45 -13.70
N PHE A 118 12.82 -3.90 -12.69
CA PHE A 118 12.93 -5.26 -12.18
C PHE A 118 12.53 -6.32 -13.21
N ASN A 119 11.60 -6.00 -14.11
CA ASN A 119 11.23 -6.91 -15.21
C ASN A 119 12.40 -7.08 -16.19
N LYS A 120 13.08 -5.98 -16.55
CA LYS A 120 14.27 -6.01 -17.43
C LYS A 120 15.42 -6.80 -16.80
N GLU A 121 15.58 -6.69 -15.49
CA GLU A 121 16.57 -7.46 -14.72
C GLU A 121 16.18 -8.93 -14.52
N SER A 122 14.97 -9.31 -14.94
CA SER A 122 14.41 -10.65 -14.76
C SER A 122 14.36 -11.10 -13.29
N LEU A 123 14.12 -10.17 -12.36
CA LEU A 123 14.00 -10.48 -10.94
C LEU A 123 12.56 -10.89 -10.60
N PRO A 124 12.34 -11.75 -9.60
CA PRO A 124 11.05 -11.86 -8.94
C PRO A 124 10.75 -10.57 -8.16
N LEU A 125 9.48 -10.19 -8.06
CA LEU A 125 9.03 -8.96 -7.41
C LEU A 125 8.21 -9.24 -6.15
N PHE A 126 8.55 -8.58 -5.05
CA PHE A 126 7.77 -8.54 -3.83
C PHE A 126 7.14 -7.15 -3.65
N ILE A 127 5.81 -7.10 -3.58
CA ILE A 127 5.06 -5.87 -3.28
C ILE A 127 4.47 -6.01 -1.88
N LEU A 128 5.06 -5.32 -0.91
CA LEU A 128 4.56 -5.22 0.46
C LEU A 128 3.45 -4.17 0.51
N ALA A 129 2.26 -4.57 0.09
CA ALA A 129 1.15 -3.68 -0.22
C ALA A 129 0.48 -3.12 1.04
N ASN A 130 0.52 -1.79 1.19
CA ASN A 130 -0.04 -1.09 2.34
C ASN A 130 -0.55 0.31 1.97
N TRP A 131 -1.35 0.39 0.89
CA TRP A 131 -1.92 1.64 0.38
C TRP A 131 -3.41 1.76 0.66
N ARG A 132 -3.80 2.93 1.19
CA ARG A 132 -5.20 3.35 1.36
C ARG A 132 -5.85 3.80 0.06
N GLY A 133 -5.06 4.08 -0.97
CA GLY A 133 -5.55 4.51 -2.28
C GLY A 133 -4.63 5.50 -2.97
N PHE A 134 -5.17 6.13 -4.01
CA PHE A 134 -4.54 7.24 -4.72
C PHE A 134 -4.98 8.57 -4.13
N SER A 135 -4.12 9.59 -4.23
CA SER A 135 -4.51 10.95 -3.86
C SER A 135 -5.57 11.48 -4.84
N GLY A 136 -6.76 11.75 -4.31
CA GLY A 136 -7.88 12.34 -5.06
C GLY A 136 -7.94 13.87 -5.01
N GLY A 137 -6.89 14.54 -4.52
CA GLY A 137 -6.84 16.00 -4.44
C GLY A 137 -6.84 16.66 -5.83
N GLN A 138 -7.43 17.84 -5.96
CA GLN A 138 -7.54 18.55 -7.25
C GLN A 138 -6.17 18.73 -7.93
N LYS A 139 -5.14 19.07 -7.15
CA LYS A 139 -3.77 19.21 -7.64
C LYS A 139 -3.24 17.89 -8.22
N ASP A 140 -3.31 16.80 -7.45
CA ASP A 140 -2.73 15.51 -7.85
C ASP A 140 -3.48 14.89 -9.03
N MET A 141 -4.79 15.14 -9.13
CA MET A 141 -5.60 14.78 -10.29
C MET A 141 -5.17 15.57 -11.54
N PHE A 142 -4.89 16.87 -11.40
CA PHE A 142 -4.35 17.70 -12.49
C PHE A 142 -2.94 17.26 -12.92
N GLU A 143 -2.11 16.85 -11.96
CA GLU A 143 -0.78 16.27 -12.18
C GLU A 143 -0.85 14.80 -12.68
N MET A 144 -2.02 14.37 -13.15
CA MET A 144 -2.22 13.12 -13.88
C MET A 144 -1.93 11.85 -13.07
N VAL A 145 -2.23 11.83 -11.77
CA VAL A 145 -2.11 10.63 -10.93
C VAL A 145 -2.76 9.38 -11.57
N LEU A 146 -3.88 9.56 -12.27
CA LEU A 146 -4.57 8.47 -12.99
C LEU A 146 -3.72 7.86 -14.12
N LYS A 147 -2.96 8.68 -14.84
CA LYS A 147 -2.08 8.22 -15.91
C LYS A 147 -0.98 7.32 -15.35
N PHE A 148 -0.37 7.73 -14.24
CA PHE A 148 0.66 6.96 -13.58
C PHE A 148 0.12 5.69 -12.90
N GLY A 149 -1.11 5.73 -12.38
CA GLY A 149 -1.82 4.53 -11.92
C GLY A 149 -2.01 3.50 -13.04
N ALA A 150 -2.34 3.94 -14.26
CA ALA A 150 -2.46 3.04 -15.41
C ALA A 150 -1.10 2.44 -15.83
N TYR A 151 0.01 3.16 -15.67
CA TYR A 151 1.34 2.63 -15.96
C TYR A 151 1.70 1.46 -15.06
N ILE A 152 1.29 1.46 -13.79
CA ILE A 152 1.52 0.32 -12.88
C ILE A 152 0.88 -0.95 -13.47
N VAL A 153 -0.37 -0.85 -13.92
CA VAL A 153 -1.11 -1.97 -14.54
C VAL A 153 -0.44 -2.44 -15.83
N ASP A 154 -0.02 -1.51 -16.69
CA ASP A 154 0.67 -1.83 -17.95
C ASP A 154 1.98 -2.60 -17.70
N GLN A 155 2.76 -2.19 -16.69
CA GLN A 155 4.03 -2.86 -16.37
C GLN A 155 3.83 -4.23 -15.71
N LEU A 156 2.80 -4.39 -14.85
CA LEU A 156 2.45 -5.69 -14.28
C LEU A 156 1.92 -6.67 -15.33
N CYS A 157 1.17 -6.17 -16.31
CA CYS A 157 0.71 -6.97 -17.46
C CYS A 157 1.88 -7.51 -18.30
N LYS A 158 2.95 -6.72 -18.46
CA LYS A 158 4.17 -7.08 -19.20
C LYS A 158 5.17 -7.90 -18.38
N TYR A 159 4.91 -8.12 -17.10
CA TYR A 159 5.86 -8.75 -16.20
C TYR A 159 5.99 -10.26 -16.46
N LEU A 160 7.22 -10.76 -16.57
CA LEU A 160 7.49 -12.15 -16.99
C LEU A 160 7.89 -13.09 -15.84
N ASN A 161 8.29 -12.53 -14.69
CA ASN A 161 8.79 -13.28 -13.53
C ASN A 161 7.76 -13.29 -12.39
N PRO A 162 7.92 -14.13 -11.35
CA PRO A 162 6.95 -14.17 -10.25
C PRO A 162 6.78 -12.82 -9.55
N VAL A 163 5.53 -12.40 -9.34
CA VAL A 163 5.16 -11.21 -8.57
C VAL A 163 4.34 -11.65 -7.37
N ILE A 164 4.84 -11.38 -6.17
CA ILE A 164 4.19 -11.71 -4.91
C ILE A 164 3.74 -10.41 -4.26
N VAL A 165 2.43 -10.22 -4.21
CA VAL A 165 1.79 -9.13 -3.47
C VAL A 165 1.47 -9.65 -2.07
N TYR A 166 2.01 -9.02 -1.04
CA TYR A 166 1.77 -9.39 0.35
C TYR A 166 1.24 -8.19 1.13
N ILE A 167 0.05 -8.32 1.72
CA ILE A 167 -0.46 -7.31 2.66
C ILE A 167 0.08 -7.65 4.06
N PRO A 168 0.97 -6.81 4.63
CA PRO A 168 1.64 -7.10 5.89
C PRO A 168 0.70 -6.98 7.10
N PRO A 169 1.13 -7.44 8.30
CA PRO A 169 0.39 -7.24 9.55
C PRO A 169 0.03 -5.77 9.76
N TYR A 170 -1.23 -5.50 10.14
CA TYR A 170 -1.78 -4.14 10.28
C TYR A 170 -1.72 -3.27 9.01
N GLY A 171 -1.30 -3.88 7.89
CA GLY A 171 -1.34 -3.28 6.58
C GLY A 171 -2.78 -3.20 6.08
N GLU A 172 -3.01 -2.25 5.20
CA GLU A 172 -4.32 -2.05 4.61
C GLU A 172 -4.24 -1.81 3.12
N LEU A 173 -5.23 -2.38 2.43
CA LEU A 173 -5.40 -2.21 1.00
C LEU A 173 -6.86 -1.84 0.72
N ARG A 174 -7.07 -0.77 -0.06
CA ARG A 174 -8.41 -0.26 -0.36
C ARG A 174 -8.70 -0.26 -1.85
N GLY A 175 -9.97 -0.05 -2.22
CA GLY A 175 -10.48 -0.27 -3.57
C GLY A 175 -9.61 0.28 -4.69
N GLY A 176 -9.26 1.57 -4.65
CA GLY A 176 -8.44 2.19 -5.68
C GLY A 176 -7.05 1.54 -5.81
N ALA A 177 -6.39 1.30 -4.68
CA ALA A 177 -5.07 0.70 -4.68
C ALA A 177 -5.09 -0.79 -5.05
N TRP A 178 -6.10 -1.54 -4.58
CA TRP A 178 -6.28 -2.95 -4.90
C TRP A 178 -6.42 -3.16 -6.41
N ALA A 179 -7.21 -2.32 -7.08
CA ALA A 179 -7.52 -2.47 -8.50
C ALA A 179 -6.28 -2.48 -9.41
N VAL A 180 -5.18 -1.84 -9.00
CA VAL A 180 -3.95 -1.74 -9.82
C VAL A 180 -2.90 -2.82 -9.51
N ILE A 181 -3.07 -3.61 -8.45
CA ILE A 181 -2.15 -4.69 -8.07
C ILE A 181 -2.83 -6.05 -7.92
N ASP A 182 -4.06 -6.18 -8.42
CA ASP A 182 -4.82 -7.41 -8.33
C ASP A 182 -4.16 -8.52 -9.17
N PRO A 183 -4.08 -9.77 -8.67
CA PRO A 183 -3.45 -10.87 -9.40
C PRO A 183 -4.16 -11.22 -10.72
N THR A 184 -5.42 -10.80 -10.91
CA THR A 184 -6.13 -10.99 -12.20
C THR A 184 -5.53 -10.18 -13.34
N ILE A 185 -4.69 -9.17 -13.06
CA ILE A 185 -3.95 -8.42 -14.10
C ILE A 185 -3.01 -9.34 -14.88
N ASN A 186 -2.30 -10.23 -14.19
CA ASN A 186 -1.40 -11.21 -14.80
C ASN A 186 -1.44 -12.52 -13.98
N PRO A 187 -2.46 -13.38 -14.21
CA PRO A 187 -2.74 -14.54 -13.36
C PRO A 187 -1.68 -15.65 -13.47
N VAL A 188 -0.78 -15.57 -14.45
CA VAL A 188 0.31 -16.53 -14.64
C VAL A 188 1.47 -16.23 -13.70
N CYS A 189 1.77 -14.94 -13.52
CA CYS A 189 2.95 -14.50 -12.77
C CYS A 189 2.62 -13.94 -11.38
N MET A 190 1.41 -13.42 -11.18
CA MET A 190 1.01 -12.73 -9.95
C MET A 190 0.33 -13.66 -8.94
N GLN A 191 0.72 -13.53 -7.69
CA GLN A 191 0.06 -14.14 -6.54
C GLN A 191 -0.11 -13.12 -5.43
N MET A 192 -1.20 -13.23 -4.66
CA MET A 192 -1.52 -12.30 -3.59
C MET A 192 -1.79 -13.03 -2.29
N PHE A 193 -1.15 -12.56 -1.22
CA PHE A 193 -1.27 -13.06 0.14
C PHE A 193 -1.62 -11.92 1.10
N ALA A 194 -2.30 -12.23 2.19
CA ALA A 194 -2.68 -11.25 3.19
C ALA A 194 -2.47 -11.82 4.59
N ASP A 195 -1.81 -11.07 5.48
CA ASP A 195 -1.69 -11.45 6.88
C ASP A 195 -3.09 -11.45 7.55
N PRO A 196 -3.38 -12.38 8.49
CA PRO A 196 -4.66 -12.39 9.20
C PRO A 196 -5.00 -11.09 9.94
N ARG A 197 -4.00 -10.28 10.30
CA ARG A 197 -4.17 -8.98 10.97
C ARG A 197 -4.29 -7.81 9.99
N SER A 198 -4.13 -8.05 8.69
CA SER A 198 -4.32 -7.03 7.66
C SER A 198 -5.80 -6.68 7.46
N ARG A 199 -6.09 -5.60 6.72
CA ARG A 199 -7.46 -5.15 6.42
C ARG A 199 -7.60 -4.82 4.95
N GLY A 200 -8.56 -5.45 4.27
CA GLY A 200 -8.92 -5.20 2.89
C GLY A 200 -10.39 -4.80 2.74
N GLY A 201 -10.71 -3.86 1.85
CA GLY A 201 -12.10 -3.50 1.53
C GLY A 201 -12.20 -2.37 0.53
N VAL A 202 -13.38 -2.16 -0.08
CA VAL A 202 -13.56 -1.09 -1.08
C VAL A 202 -13.37 0.29 -0.45
N LEU A 203 -14.00 0.52 0.70
CA LEU A 203 -13.93 1.75 1.47
C LEU A 203 -13.40 1.47 2.87
N GLU A 204 -12.92 2.51 3.52
CA GLU A 204 -12.64 2.45 4.95
C GLU A 204 -13.90 2.23 5.78
N PRO A 205 -13.77 1.67 6.99
CA PRO A 205 -14.90 1.50 7.89
C PRO A 205 -15.66 2.81 8.12
N GLU A 206 -14.95 3.92 8.33
CA GLU A 206 -15.55 5.24 8.53
C GLU A 206 -16.41 5.67 7.34
N GLY A 207 -15.86 5.60 6.11
CA GLY A 207 -16.60 5.92 4.90
C GLY A 207 -17.79 4.97 4.66
N THR A 208 -17.65 3.70 5.01
CA THR A 208 -18.75 2.71 4.88
C THR A 208 -19.90 3.02 5.82
N VAL A 209 -19.61 3.36 7.08
CA VAL A 209 -20.61 3.75 8.08
C VAL A 209 -21.35 5.02 7.62
N GLN A 210 -20.61 6.02 7.13
CA GLN A 210 -21.22 7.25 6.62
C GLN A 210 -22.16 7.00 5.44
N VAL A 211 -21.86 6.06 4.54
CA VAL A 211 -22.75 5.78 3.39
C VAL A 211 -23.91 4.87 3.76
N LYS A 212 -23.62 3.72 4.38
CA LYS A 212 -24.61 2.64 4.57
C LYS A 212 -25.41 2.76 5.87
N MET A 213 -24.80 3.23 6.96
CA MET A 213 -25.41 3.15 8.30
C MET A 213 -26.15 4.43 8.73
N ARG A 214 -26.22 5.47 7.87
CA ARG A 214 -26.83 6.77 8.20
C ARG A 214 -28.27 6.66 8.71
N LYS A 215 -29.09 5.83 8.07
CA LYS A 215 -30.52 5.67 8.41
C LYS A 215 -30.76 4.59 9.47
N ASP A 216 -29.84 3.64 9.59
CA ASP A 216 -29.99 2.47 10.47
C ASP A 216 -29.51 2.75 11.89
N LEU A 217 -28.76 3.84 12.12
CA LEU A 217 -28.23 4.19 13.43
C LEU A 217 -29.35 4.38 14.48
N VAL A 218 -30.38 5.18 14.18
CA VAL A 218 -31.49 5.45 15.11
C VAL A 218 -32.35 4.21 15.36
N PRO A 219 -32.76 3.42 14.34
CA PRO A 219 -33.41 2.12 14.57
C PRO A 219 -32.59 1.15 15.42
N LEU A 220 -31.26 1.10 15.22
CA LEU A 220 -30.37 0.28 16.04
C LEU A 220 -30.31 0.75 17.49
N MET A 221 -30.23 2.07 17.71
CA MET A 221 -30.28 2.67 19.05
C MET A 221 -31.60 2.32 19.75
N ARG A 222 -32.74 2.52 19.09
CA ARG A 222 -34.06 2.15 19.63
C ARG A 222 -34.21 0.65 19.97
N ARG A 223 -33.39 -0.22 19.37
CA ARG A 223 -33.41 -1.66 19.62
C ARG A 223 -32.44 -2.12 20.70
N LEU A 224 -31.28 -1.49 20.82
CA LEU A 224 -30.18 -1.96 21.67
C LEU A 224 -30.00 -1.11 22.94
N ASP A 225 -30.31 0.18 22.87
CA ASP A 225 -30.13 1.10 23.99
C ASP A 225 -31.32 1.07 24.94
N LYS A 226 -31.06 0.80 26.21
CA LYS A 226 -32.11 0.61 27.23
C LYS A 226 -32.91 1.89 27.48
N GLU A 227 -32.25 3.05 27.47
CA GLU A 227 -32.93 4.33 27.67
C GLU A 227 -33.79 4.70 26.46
N MET A 228 -33.31 4.51 25.23
CA MET A 228 -34.11 4.70 24.02
C MET A 228 -35.34 3.76 23.98
N ILE A 229 -35.21 2.52 24.45
CA ILE A 229 -36.36 1.61 24.58
C ILE A 229 -37.36 2.15 25.60
N ARG A 230 -36.89 2.60 26.77
CA ARG A 230 -37.73 3.18 27.83
C ARG A 230 -38.46 4.42 27.32
N LEU A 231 -37.76 5.35 26.69
CA LEU A 231 -38.33 6.56 26.10
C LEU A 231 -39.36 6.19 25.02
N GLY A 232 -39.09 5.19 24.18
CA GLY A 232 -40.05 4.71 23.20
C GLY A 232 -41.30 4.02 23.79
N ILE A 233 -41.24 3.52 25.03
CA ILE A 233 -42.43 3.03 25.75
C ILE A 233 -43.22 4.21 26.31
N LEU A 234 -42.54 5.18 26.94
CA LEU A 234 -43.17 6.40 27.48
C LEU A 234 -43.84 7.24 26.38
N GLU A 235 -43.22 7.32 25.20
CA GLU A 235 -43.80 7.95 23.99
C GLU A 235 -45.12 7.27 23.60
N LYS A 236 -45.18 5.94 23.66
CA LYS A 236 -46.41 5.17 23.37
C LYS A 236 -47.49 5.32 24.43
N GLU A 237 -47.10 5.58 25.67
CA GLU A 237 -48.00 5.84 26.79
C GLU A 237 -48.53 7.30 26.81
N GLY A 238 -48.05 8.15 25.89
CA GLY A 238 -48.50 9.55 25.75
C GLY A 238 -47.86 10.52 26.75
N ASN A 239 -46.78 10.11 27.41
CA ASN A 239 -45.99 10.99 28.26
C ASN A 239 -45.05 11.85 27.40
N ASP A 240 -44.75 13.07 27.86
CA ASP A 240 -43.77 13.94 27.19
C ASP A 240 -42.36 13.38 27.42
N VAL A 241 -41.63 13.09 26.34
CA VAL A 241 -40.30 12.43 26.32
C VAL A 241 -39.28 13.22 25.51
#